data_AF-A0A1I5GAW9-F1
#
_entry.id   AF-A0A1I5GAW9-F1
#
_cell.length_a   1.000
_cell.length_b   1.000
_cell.length_c   1.000
_cell.angle_alpha   90.00
_cell.angle_beta   90.00
_cell.angle_gamma   90.00
#
_symmetry.space_group_name_H-M   'P 1'
#
loop_
_entity.id
_entity.type
_entity.pdbx_description
1 polymer ?
#
loop_
_entity_poly.entity_id
_entity_poly.type
_entity_poly.pdbx_seq_one_letter_code
_entity_poly.pdbx_strand_id
1 'polypeptide(L)'
;MKLKNKEIIAAIDNFENLNKAGIKLPGRIGFTIKQNKKKLLAEYGDYLEELNGIEAEKDSQEWKEITNELLEAETEVPIAKVFPELLFDQDYEPILFDILDFMLEEVPEVKPAE
;
A
#
# COMPACT_ATOMS: atom_id res chain seq x y z
N MET A 1 -2.08 -0.36 10.63
CA MET A 1 -0.73 -0.75 10.21
C MET A 1 0.05 0.52 10.00
N LYS A 2 1.27 0.60 10.49
CA LYS A 2 2.16 1.73 10.15
C LYS A 2 2.73 1.54 8.76
N LEU A 3 2.62 2.57 7.93
CA LEU A 3 3.20 2.63 6.60
C LEU A 3 3.94 3.94 6.45
N LYS A 4 5.08 3.90 5.77
CA LYS A 4 5.80 5.09 5.36
C LYS A 4 5.10 5.75 4.17
N ASN A 5 5.24 7.05 4.02
CA ASN A 5 4.67 7.76 2.86
C ASN A 5 5.16 7.18 1.52
N LYS A 6 6.43 6.77 1.43
CA LYS A 6 6.93 6.05 0.24
C LYS A 6 6.26 4.70 -0.03
N GLU A 7 5.86 3.98 1.02
CA GLU A 7 5.17 2.68 0.92
C GLU A 7 3.70 2.88 0.52
N ILE A 8 3.07 3.96 1.01
CA ILE A 8 1.73 4.38 0.59
C ILE A 8 1.71 4.69 -0.91
N ILE A 9 2.68 5.46 -1.41
CA ILE A 9 2.83 5.78 -2.83
C ILE A 9 2.97 4.49 -3.66
N ALA A 10 3.90 3.62 -3.26
CA ALA A 10 4.11 2.34 -3.94
C ALA A 10 2.85 1.46 -3.97
N ALA A 11 2.10 1.40 -2.86
CA ALA A 11 0.85 0.64 -2.78
C ALA A 11 -0.24 1.20 -3.71
N ILE A 12 -0.35 2.52 -3.83
CA ILE A 12 -1.28 3.17 -4.76
C ILE A 12 -0.93 2.81 -6.21
N ASP A 13 0.34 2.94 -6.59
CA ASP A 13 0.83 2.61 -7.94
C ASP A 13 0.59 1.14 -8.27
N ASN A 14 0.86 0.24 -7.32
CA ASN A 14 0.62 -1.19 -7.45
C ASN A 14 -0.85 -1.50 -7.74
N PHE A 15 -1.80 -0.85 -7.04
CA PHE A 15 -3.23 -1.00 -7.33
C PHE A 15 -3.65 -0.48 -8.70
N GLU A 16 -3.00 0.57 -9.21
CA GLU A 16 -3.25 1.05 -10.56
C GLU A 16 -2.73 0.10 -11.63
N ASN A 17 -1.53 -0.45 -11.42
CA ASN A 17 -0.94 -1.43 -12.31
C ASN A 17 -1.77 -2.71 -12.35
N LEU A 18 -2.30 -3.16 -11.21
CA LEU A 18 -3.21 -4.30 -11.14
C LEU A 18 -4.49 -4.06 -11.96
N ASN A 19 -5.06 -2.86 -11.87
CA ASN A 19 -6.24 -2.50 -12.66
C ASN A 19 -5.92 -2.43 -14.16
N LYS A 20 -4.75 -1.92 -14.55
CA LYS A 20 -4.28 -1.89 -15.95
C LYS A 20 -4.02 -3.29 -16.50
N ALA A 21 -3.50 -4.21 -15.68
CA ALA A 21 -3.25 -5.60 -16.06
C ALA A 21 -4.54 -6.40 -16.30
N GLY A 22 -5.70 -5.89 -15.85
CA GLY A 22 -7.00 -6.55 -16.07
C GLY A 22 -7.17 -7.86 -15.30
N ILE A 23 -6.39 -8.07 -14.23
CA ILE A 23 -6.44 -9.28 -13.40
C ILE A 23 -7.81 -9.36 -12.72
N LYS A 24 -8.52 -10.47 -12.95
CA LYS A 24 -9.83 -10.71 -12.35
C LYS A 24 -9.67 -11.29 -10.95
N LEU A 25 -9.89 -10.45 -9.95
CA LEU A 25 -9.84 -10.86 -8.55
C LEU A 25 -11.21 -11.36 -8.05
N PRO A 26 -11.22 -12.19 -6.99
CA PRO A 26 -12.45 -12.54 -6.29
C PRO A 26 -13.13 -11.27 -5.76
N GLY A 27 -14.47 -11.24 -5.78
CA GLY A 27 -15.24 -10.04 -5.46
C GLY A 27 -14.92 -9.43 -4.08
N ARG A 28 -14.67 -10.29 -3.08
CA ARG A 28 -14.25 -9.85 -1.74
C ARG A 28 -12.90 -9.15 -1.75
N ILE A 29 -11.91 -9.69 -2.46
CA ILE A 29 -10.56 -9.10 -2.58
C ILE A 29 -10.64 -7.78 -3.33
N GLY A 30 -11.32 -7.76 -4.48
CA GLY A 30 -11.50 -6.55 -5.26
C GLY A 30 -12.21 -5.43 -4.49
N PHE A 31 -13.19 -5.78 -3.63
CA PHE A 31 -13.83 -4.82 -2.74
C PHE A 31 -12.86 -4.29 -1.67
N THR A 32 -12.09 -5.17 -1.01
CA THR A 32 -11.12 -4.77 0.01
C THR A 32 -10.03 -3.86 -0.57
N ILE A 33 -9.49 -4.18 -1.74
CA ILE A 33 -8.52 -3.32 -2.45
C ILE A 33 -9.07 -1.91 -2.66
N LYS A 34 -10.33 -1.79 -3.10
CA LYS A 34 -10.97 -0.47 -3.29
C LYS A 34 -11.11 0.31 -1.98
N GLN A 35 -11.42 -0.37 -0.87
CA GLN A 35 -11.51 0.27 0.45
C GLN A 35 -10.13 0.72 0.94
N ASN A 36 -9.10 -0.12 0.80
CA ASN A 36 -7.73 0.20 1.18
C ASN A 36 -7.17 1.33 0.31
N LYS A 37 -7.39 1.31 -1.01
CA LYS A 37 -6.98 2.39 -1.91
C LYS A 37 -7.55 3.74 -1.49
N LYS A 38 -8.83 3.81 -1.08
CA LYS A 38 -9.43 5.06 -0.60
C LYS A 38 -8.74 5.61 0.65
N LYS A 39 -8.35 4.74 1.58
CA LYS A 39 -7.65 5.13 2.81
C LYS A 39 -6.24 5.63 2.49
N LEU A 40 -5.51 4.89 1.66
CA LEU A 40 -4.17 5.29 1.22
C LEU A 40 -4.18 6.60 0.44
N LEU A 41 -5.18 6.83 -0.41
CA LEU A 41 -5.32 8.10 -1.13
C LEU A 41 -5.60 9.29 -0.22
N ALA A 42 -6.24 9.09 0.94
CA ALA A 42 -6.44 10.15 1.91
C ALA A 42 -5.09 10.55 2.53
N GLU A 43 -4.33 9.58 3.04
CA GLU A 43 -3.00 9.82 3.60
C GLU A 43 -2.03 10.42 2.57
N TYR A 44 -2.10 9.95 1.32
CA TYR A 44 -1.32 10.53 0.23
C TYR A 44 -1.72 11.98 -0.08
N GLY A 45 -2.99 12.33 0.08
CA GLY A 45 -3.47 13.71 -0.04
C GLY A 45 -2.84 14.61 1.03
N ASP A 46 -2.84 14.16 2.29
CA ASP A 46 -2.23 14.89 3.41
C ASP A 46 -0.71 15.04 3.20
N TYR A 47 -0.03 13.98 2.72
CA TYR A 47 1.38 14.05 2.32
C TYR A 47 1.64 15.12 1.25
N LEU A 48 0.80 15.20 0.22
CA LEU A 48 0.95 16.19 -0.84
C LEU A 48 0.71 17.62 -0.33
N GLU A 49 -0.21 17.82 0.60
CA GLU A 49 -0.45 19.14 1.21
C GLU A 49 0.80 19.63 1.96
N GLU A 50 1.39 18.78 2.80
CA GLU A 50 2.62 19.08 3.53
C GLU A 50 3.80 19.31 2.58
N LEU A 51 3.97 18.46 1.57
CA LEU A 51 5.02 18.60 0.56
C LEU A 51 4.91 19.94 -0.19
N ASN A 52 3.70 20.33 -0.60
CA ASN A 52 3.47 21.61 -1.27
C ASN A 52 3.78 22.81 -0.35
N GLY A 53 3.50 22.70 0.95
CA GLY A 53 3.91 23.69 1.95
C GLY A 53 5.43 23.84 2.00
N ILE A 54 6.14 22.71 2.07
CA ILE A 54 7.61 22.67 2.09
C ILE A 54 8.21 23.25 0.78
N GLU A 55 7.65 22.93 -0.39
CA GLU A 55 8.12 23.46 -1.68
C GLU A 55 7.86 24.98 -1.84
N ALA A 56 6.80 25.51 -1.21
CA ALA A 56 6.47 26.93 -1.27
C ALA A 56 7.49 27.83 -0.53
N GLU A 57 8.26 27.29 0.42
CA GLU A 57 9.16 28.06 1.31
C GLU A 57 10.60 28.28 0.77
N LYS A 58 10.97 27.68 -0.37
CA LYS A 58 12.20 27.87 -1.19
C LYS A 58 13.62 27.53 -0.63
N ASP A 59 14.26 26.62 -1.39
CA ASP A 59 15.65 26.54 -1.93
C ASP A 59 16.86 26.35 -1.00
N SER A 60 17.07 25.11 -0.51
CA SER A 60 18.36 24.65 0.04
C SER A 60 18.46 23.11 0.13
N GLN A 61 19.64 22.56 0.42
CA GLN A 61 19.87 21.12 0.68
C GLN A 61 19.00 20.60 1.84
N GLU A 62 18.63 21.47 2.77
CA GLU A 62 17.70 21.23 3.88
C GLU A 62 16.32 20.76 3.39
N TRP A 63 15.88 21.18 2.20
CA TRP A 63 14.64 20.70 1.59
C TRP A 63 14.70 19.22 1.22
N LYS A 64 15.86 18.74 0.72
CA LYS A 64 16.01 17.31 0.38
C LYS A 64 15.96 16.46 1.64
N GLU A 65 16.52 16.97 2.74
CA GLU A 65 16.49 16.29 4.03
C GLU A 65 15.05 16.24 4.57
N ILE A 66 14.33 17.36 4.60
CA ILE A 66 12.92 17.42 5.05
C ILE A 66 12.00 16.57 4.16
N THR A 67 12.18 16.61 2.84
CA THR A 67 11.38 15.80 1.91
C THR A 67 11.66 14.30 2.10
N ASN A 68 12.91 13.92 2.36
CA ASN A 68 13.26 12.54 2.68
C ASN A 68 12.69 12.11 4.03
N GLU A 69 12.74 12.98 5.05
CA GLU A 69 12.12 12.72 6.35
C GLU A 69 10.62 12.51 6.19
N LEU A 70 9.95 13.34 5.39
CA LEU A 70 8.53 13.20 5.10
C LEU A 70 8.24 11.88 4.35
N LEU A 71 9.09 11.45 3.41
CA LEU A 71 8.94 10.15 2.74
C LEU A 71 9.10 8.95 3.70
N GLU A 72 9.97 9.09 4.70
CA GLU A 72 10.24 8.05 5.71
C GLU A 72 9.28 8.10 6.92
N ALA A 73 8.48 9.16 7.05
CA ALA A 73 7.51 9.32 8.13
C ALA A 73 6.46 8.21 8.07
N GLU A 74 6.21 7.58 9.22
CA GLU A 74 5.21 6.53 9.39
C GLU A 74 3.86 7.13 9.79
N THR A 75 2.80 6.72 9.10
CA THR A 75 1.41 6.99 9.48
C THR A 75 0.66 5.69 9.75
N GLU A 76 -0.28 5.72 10.70
CA GLU A 76 -1.10 4.58 11.05
C GLU A 76 -2.31 4.51 10.10
N VAL A 77 -2.24 3.62 9.12
CA VAL A 77 -3.32 3.43 8.15
C VAL A 77 -4.16 2.21 8.53
N PRO A 78 -5.50 2.33 8.64
CA PRO A 78 -6.38 1.22 8.97
C PRO A 78 -6.61 0.30 7.76
N ILE A 79 -5.58 -0.43 7.33
CA ILE A 79 -5.63 -1.37 6.21
C ILE A 79 -6.40 -2.64 6.61
N ALA A 80 -7.41 -3.00 5.82
CA ALA A 80 -8.11 -4.26 5.97
C ALA A 80 -7.30 -5.39 5.34
N LYS A 81 -7.17 -6.50 6.05
CA LYS A 81 -6.43 -7.68 5.60
C LYS A 81 -7.30 -8.65 4.79
N VAL A 82 -6.64 -9.51 4.02
CA VAL A 82 -7.23 -10.53 3.17
C VAL A 82 -6.48 -11.85 3.35
N PHE A 83 -7.21 -12.95 3.53
CA PHE A 83 -6.62 -14.28 3.59
C PHE A 83 -6.01 -14.66 2.24
N PRO A 84 -4.72 -15.09 2.19
CA PRO A 84 -4.08 -15.56 0.96
C PRO A 84 -4.81 -16.72 0.29
N GLU A 85 -5.52 -17.53 1.06
CA GLU A 85 -6.33 -18.65 0.57
C GLU A 85 -7.37 -18.25 -0.48
N LEU A 86 -7.87 -17.01 -0.42
CA LEU A 86 -8.80 -16.48 -1.41
C LEU A 86 -8.14 -16.27 -2.78
N LEU A 87 -6.81 -16.31 -2.86
CA LEU A 87 -6.03 -16.19 -4.10
C LEU A 87 -5.59 -17.56 -4.65
N PHE A 88 -5.53 -18.62 -3.84
CA PHE A 88 -4.98 -19.91 -4.27
C PHE A 88 -5.85 -20.70 -5.26
N ASP A 89 -7.12 -20.35 -5.40
CA ASP A 89 -8.03 -21.01 -6.33
C ASP A 89 -7.78 -20.62 -7.80
N GLN A 90 -6.84 -19.72 -8.10
CA GLN A 90 -6.52 -19.28 -9.47
C GLN A 90 -5.01 -19.25 -9.73
N ASP A 91 -4.62 -19.51 -10.98
CA ASP A 91 -3.26 -19.29 -11.49
C ASP A 91 -2.97 -17.78 -11.61
N TYR A 92 -2.79 -17.11 -10.48
CA TYR A 92 -2.36 -15.72 -10.46
C TYR A 92 -0.85 -15.59 -10.69
N GLU A 93 -0.46 -14.54 -11.40
CA GLU A 93 0.96 -14.22 -11.58
C GLU A 93 1.61 -13.89 -10.23
N PRO A 94 2.87 -14.28 -9.99
CA PRO A 94 3.59 -14.00 -8.74
C PRO A 94 3.56 -12.53 -8.32
N ILE A 95 3.55 -11.61 -9.29
CA ILE A 95 3.48 -10.16 -9.08
C ILE A 95 2.23 -9.74 -8.30
N LEU A 96 1.14 -10.53 -8.34
CA LEU A 96 -0.07 -10.25 -7.57
C LEU A 96 0.18 -10.36 -6.06
N PHE A 97 0.98 -11.34 -5.64
CA PHE A 97 1.29 -11.52 -4.23
C PHE A 97 2.18 -10.38 -3.73
N ASP A 98 3.17 -9.95 -4.52
CA ASP A 98 4.01 -8.79 -4.19
C ASP A 98 3.19 -7.50 -4.05
N ILE A 99 2.19 -7.31 -4.93
CA ILE A 99 1.29 -6.15 -4.89
C ILE A 99 0.38 -6.17 -3.65
N LEU A 100 -0.07 -7.35 -3.23
CA LEU A 100 -1.04 -7.50 -2.15
C LEU A 100 -0.41 -7.81 -0.78
N ASP A 101 0.90 -8.06 -0.71
CA ASP A 101 1.61 -8.55 0.48
C ASP A 101 1.26 -7.77 1.76
N PHE A 102 1.31 -6.44 1.69
CA PHE A 102 1.01 -5.56 2.83
C PHE A 102 -0.44 -5.69 3.36
N MET A 103 -1.36 -6.20 2.55
CA MET A 103 -2.76 -6.45 2.92
C MET A 103 -3.10 -7.94 3.06
N LEU A 104 -2.14 -8.85 2.94
CA LEU A 104 -2.34 -10.25 3.24
C LEU A 104 -2.28 -10.50 4.76
N GLU A 105 -3.14 -11.40 5.24
CA GLU A 105 -3.02 -11.95 6.59
C GLU A 105 -1.81 -12.87 6.67
N GLU A 106 -1.06 -12.78 7.77
CA GLU A 106 -0.02 -13.75 8.09
C GLU A 106 -0.71 -15.11 8.28
N VAL A 107 -0.41 -16.07 7.41
CA VAL A 107 -0.87 -17.44 7.60
C VAL A 107 -0.06 -18.00 8.77
N PRO A 108 -0.70 -18.38 9.89
CA PRO A 108 0.05 -19.00 10.98
C PRO A 108 0.72 -20.27 10.45
N GLU A 109 2.04 -20.40 10.66
CA GLU A 109 2.73 -21.65 10.38
C GLU A 109 2.01 -22.77 11.15
N VAL A 110 1.34 -23.66 10.41
CA VAL A 110 0.79 -24.88 11.00
C VAL A 110 2.00 -25.71 11.39
N LYS A 111 2.42 -25.61 12.65
CA LYS A 111 3.38 -26.57 13.20
C LYS A 111 2.79 -27.96 12.98
N PRO A 112 3.47 -28.87 12.28
CA PRO A 112 3.00 -30.25 12.19
C PRO A 112 2.87 -30.76 13.63
N ALA A 113 1.70 -31.30 13.96
CA ALA A 113 1.49 -31.94 15.25
C ALA A 113 2.51 -33.07 15.39
N GLU A 114 3.42 -32.94 16.35
CA GLU A 114 4.29 -34.03 16.82
C GLU A 114 3.48 -35.16 17.47
#